data_AF-A0A6A8AQD5-F1
#
_entry.id   AF-A0A6A8AQD5-F1
#
_cell.length_a   1.000
_cell.length_b   1.000
_cell.length_c   1.000
_cell.angle_alpha   90.00
_cell.angle_beta   90.00
_cell.angle_gamma   90.00
#
_symmetry.space_group_name_H-M   'P 1'
#
loop_
_entity.id
_entity.type
_entity.pdbx_description
1 polymer ?
#
loop_
_entity_poly.entity_id
_entity_poly.type
_entity_poly.pdbx_seq_one_letter_code
_entity_poly.pdbx_strand_id
1 'polypeptide(L)'
;MLDNVGFTRDGNKDITEIFGKKVYDYPKPVSLIEHLIPIVISPENRDIVLDFFAGSGTTGHAVWDLNREDGGNRKFIIVNLDEEVQDENIKMDYPTVADICIERLRRVSEKYNEEEQQKLTENDQDFGFKVFRLDKSNFNLKDEFEISEEEDVEELKKKYLEWLGLWVNEPLVGDWKPIDIVYETMLKEGFDLNSKIEERKIKGNKFFHVADEKQKLEFYMSLDEKITEEAIEEIELQNTEIRCLYFWIKP
;
A
#
# COMPACT_ATOMS: atom_id res chain seq x y z
N MET A 1 27.51 24.33 11.78
CA MET A 1 26.64 23.90 10.65
C MET A 1 25.77 22.69 11.04
N LEU A 2 25.27 22.65 12.28
CA LEU A 2 24.14 21.81 12.70
C LEU A 2 23.17 22.62 13.58
N ASP A 3 23.38 23.93 13.68
CA ASP A 3 22.76 24.77 14.70
C ASP A 3 21.26 25.03 14.44
N ASN A 4 20.75 24.60 13.27
CA ASN A 4 19.38 24.81 12.80
C ASN A 4 18.63 23.51 12.37
N VAL A 5 19.09 22.32 12.78
CA VAL A 5 18.39 21.06 12.41
C VAL A 5 17.26 20.67 13.37
N GLY A 6 16.95 21.53 14.35
CA GLY A 6 15.92 21.31 15.36
C GLY A 6 16.38 20.47 16.55
N PHE A 7 15.82 20.73 17.73
CA PHE A 7 16.03 19.96 18.95
C PHE A 7 14.84 19.06 19.24
N THR A 8 14.97 18.08 20.15
CA THR A 8 13.84 17.22 20.60
C THR A 8 12.59 18.00 21.02
N ARG A 9 12.78 19.23 21.53
CA ARG A 9 11.68 20.13 21.88
C ARG A 9 10.87 20.57 20.66
N ASP A 10 11.51 20.74 19.51
CA ASP A 10 10.86 21.22 18.29
C ASP A 10 9.97 20.13 17.68
N GLY A 11 10.40 18.87 17.69
CA GLY A 11 9.49 17.76 17.33
C GLY A 11 8.23 17.70 18.20
N ASN A 12 8.34 17.96 19.50
CA ASN A 12 7.18 18.03 20.41
C ASN A 12 6.25 19.21 20.08
N LYS A 13 6.80 20.34 19.61
CA LYS A 13 5.99 21.46 19.12
C LYS A 13 5.26 21.08 17.85
N ASP A 14 5.93 20.47 16.87
CA ASP A 14 5.31 20.03 15.61
C ASP A 14 4.09 19.14 15.89
N ILE A 15 4.22 18.17 16.80
CA ILE A 15 3.08 17.34 17.21
C ILE A 15 1.98 18.16 17.88
N THR A 16 2.32 19.05 18.79
CA THR A 16 1.32 19.85 19.51
C THR A 16 0.58 20.81 18.57
N GLU A 17 1.26 21.37 17.58
CA GLU A 17 0.66 22.26 16.58
C GLU A 17 -0.32 21.51 15.67
N ILE A 18 0.01 20.28 15.26
CA ILE A 18 -0.85 19.44 14.41
C ILE A 18 -2.04 18.88 15.21
N PHE A 19 -1.81 18.43 16.44
CA PHE A 19 -2.82 17.72 17.22
C PHE A 19 -3.62 18.61 18.18
N GLY A 20 -3.13 19.82 18.47
CA GLY A 20 -3.63 20.68 19.55
C GLY A 20 -3.27 20.19 20.96
N LYS A 21 -2.65 19.01 21.07
CA LYS A 21 -2.22 18.37 22.31
C LYS A 21 -1.00 17.49 22.03
N LYS A 22 -0.23 17.17 23.07
CA LYS A 22 0.85 16.20 22.97
C LYS A 22 0.25 14.79 22.89
N VAL A 23 0.44 14.12 21.75
CA VAL A 23 -0.03 12.72 21.53
C VAL A 23 1.12 11.71 21.39
N TYR A 24 2.37 12.19 21.31
CA TYR A 24 3.55 11.36 21.14
C TYR A 24 4.74 11.99 21.86
N ASP A 25 5.59 11.17 22.50
CA ASP A 25 6.61 11.69 23.43
C ASP A 25 7.91 12.15 22.78
N TYR A 26 8.36 11.43 21.76
CA TYR A 26 9.68 11.64 21.16
C TYR A 26 9.61 11.68 19.62
N PRO A 27 8.75 12.52 19.03
CA PRO A 27 8.77 12.72 17.58
C PRO A 27 10.12 13.31 17.16
N LYS A 28 10.64 12.86 16.01
CA LYS A 28 11.77 13.55 15.38
C LYS A 28 11.31 14.94 14.92
N PRO A 29 12.14 15.99 15.03
CA PRO A 29 11.84 17.29 14.43
C PRO A 29 11.73 17.18 12.91
N VAL A 30 10.76 17.86 12.29
CA VAL A 30 10.61 17.88 10.83
C VAL A 30 11.86 18.45 10.15
N SER A 31 12.37 19.56 10.68
CA SER A 31 13.59 20.24 10.21
C SER A 31 14.82 19.33 10.12
N LEU A 32 14.90 18.32 10.97
CA LEU A 32 16.00 17.36 10.93
C LEU A 32 15.92 16.51 9.68
N ILE A 33 14.72 16.04 9.34
CA ILE A 33 14.51 15.16 8.18
C ILE A 33 14.59 15.98 6.88
N GLU A 34 14.06 17.20 6.87
CA GLU A 34 14.21 18.16 5.75
C GLU A 34 15.68 18.48 5.47
N HIS A 35 16.52 18.51 6.51
CA HIS A 35 17.96 18.69 6.32
C HIS A 35 18.63 17.46 5.71
N LEU A 36 18.19 16.25 6.08
CA LEU A 36 18.85 15.00 5.69
C LEU A 36 18.50 14.54 4.27
N ILE A 37 17.23 14.68 3.85
CA ILE A 37 16.77 14.19 2.53
C ILE A 37 17.56 14.82 1.37
N PRO A 38 17.76 16.16 1.29
CA PRO A 38 18.45 16.80 0.17
C PRO A 38 19.94 16.47 0.07
N ILE A 39 20.55 15.89 1.11
CA ILE A 39 21.96 15.45 1.07
C ILE A 39 22.14 14.31 0.06
N VAL A 40 21.10 13.49 -0.14
CA VAL A 40 21.16 12.26 -0.94
C VAL A 40 20.17 12.24 -2.10
N ILE A 41 19.14 13.09 -2.10
CA ILE A 41 18.06 13.12 -3.10
C ILE A 41 17.92 14.52 -3.70
N SER A 42 17.97 14.61 -5.03
CA SER A 42 17.74 15.85 -5.76
C SER A 42 16.24 16.10 -5.99
N PRO A 43 15.76 17.36 -5.98
CA PRO A 43 14.36 17.69 -6.30
C PRO A 43 13.91 17.29 -7.69
N GLU A 44 14.82 17.19 -8.67
CA GLU A 44 14.45 16.81 -10.03
C GLU A 44 14.13 15.32 -10.17
N ASN A 45 14.49 14.50 -9.17
CA ASN A 45 14.28 13.06 -9.18
C ASN A 45 12.96 12.69 -8.49
N ARG A 46 12.25 11.73 -9.08
CA ARG A 46 11.08 11.07 -8.49
C ARG A 46 11.48 9.94 -7.55
N ASP A 47 12.35 10.25 -6.60
CA ASP A 47 12.90 9.26 -5.66
C ASP A 47 11.89 8.89 -4.56
N ILE A 48 12.05 7.69 -3.98
CA ILE A 48 11.21 7.17 -2.89
C ILE A 48 12.02 7.20 -1.60
N VAL A 49 11.51 7.90 -0.59
CA VAL A 49 12.04 7.91 0.78
C VAL A 49 11.38 6.80 1.58
N LEU A 50 12.16 5.81 2.03
CA LEU A 50 11.66 4.71 2.87
C LEU A 50 12.05 4.93 4.33
N ASP A 51 11.06 4.88 5.23
CA ASP A 51 11.27 4.87 6.67
C ASP A 51 10.46 3.75 7.33
N PHE A 52 11.16 2.71 7.79
CA PHE A 52 10.56 1.55 8.45
C PHE A 52 10.57 1.63 9.99
N PHE A 53 10.92 2.80 10.54
CA PHE A 53 10.81 3.14 11.96
C PHE A 53 10.18 4.52 12.11
N ALA A 54 9.04 4.69 11.42
CA ALA A 54 8.41 5.97 11.21
C ALA A 54 7.97 6.68 12.49
N GLY A 55 7.55 5.90 13.50
CA GLY A 55 6.93 6.41 14.71
C GLY A 55 5.78 7.34 14.37
N SER A 56 5.88 8.60 14.77
CA SER A 56 4.86 9.62 14.52
C SER A 56 4.68 10.05 13.06
N GLY A 57 5.49 9.60 12.09
CA GLY A 57 5.33 9.98 10.68
C GLY A 57 6.02 11.29 10.28
N THR A 58 7.09 11.67 10.98
CA THR A 58 7.86 12.90 10.66
C THR A 58 8.39 12.88 9.23
N THR A 59 8.85 11.72 8.73
CA THR A 59 9.46 11.60 7.41
C THR A 59 8.50 11.94 6.28
N GLY A 60 7.25 11.51 6.34
CA GLY A 60 6.25 11.81 5.30
C GLY A 60 5.88 13.30 5.28
N HIS A 61 5.78 13.91 6.46
CA HIS A 61 5.59 15.36 6.59
C HIS A 61 6.75 16.12 5.93
N ALA A 62 8.01 15.81 6.28
CA ALA A 62 9.18 16.46 5.71
C ALA A 62 9.28 16.30 4.18
N VAL A 63 8.89 15.14 3.63
CA VAL A 63 8.85 14.92 2.19
C VAL A 63 7.88 15.88 1.50
N TRP A 64 6.68 16.07 2.07
CA TRP A 64 5.73 17.03 1.54
C TRP A 64 6.20 18.47 1.66
N ASP A 65 6.84 18.83 2.77
CA ASP A 65 7.38 20.19 2.96
C ASP A 65 8.43 20.52 1.90
N LEU A 66 9.37 19.60 1.69
CA LEU A 66 10.40 19.74 0.65
C LEU A 66 9.77 19.86 -0.74
N ASN A 67 8.83 18.98 -1.11
CA ASN A 67 8.17 19.06 -2.42
C ASN A 67 7.42 20.39 -2.63
N ARG A 68 6.85 20.97 -1.56
CA ARG A 68 6.21 22.30 -1.62
C ARG A 68 7.22 23.42 -1.76
N GLU A 69 8.34 23.33 -1.07
CA GLU A 69 9.38 24.35 -1.07
C GLU A 69 10.13 24.40 -2.40
N ASP A 70 10.56 23.24 -2.90
CA ASP A 70 11.45 23.13 -4.06
C ASP A 70 10.74 22.70 -5.36
N GLY A 71 9.43 22.44 -5.31
CA GLY A 71 8.65 21.98 -6.45
C GLY A 71 8.97 20.54 -6.87
N GLY A 72 9.68 19.79 -6.04
CA GLY A 72 10.00 18.38 -6.25
C GLY A 72 8.77 17.48 -6.22
N ASN A 73 8.99 16.19 -6.44
CA ASN A 73 7.92 15.17 -6.53
C ASN A 73 8.36 13.85 -5.89
N ARG A 74 9.09 13.97 -4.78
CA ARG A 74 9.56 12.85 -3.96
C ARG A 74 8.35 12.10 -3.40
N LYS A 75 8.44 10.78 -3.35
CA LYS A 75 7.43 9.92 -2.73
C LYS A 75 7.97 9.35 -1.43
N PHE A 76 7.10 8.80 -0.60
CA PHE A 76 7.53 8.08 0.60
C PHE A 76 6.82 6.74 0.76
N ILE A 77 7.51 5.82 1.44
CA ILE A 77 6.93 4.60 2.02
C ILE A 77 7.31 4.61 3.49
N ILE A 78 6.31 4.45 4.34
CA ILE A 78 6.44 4.58 5.79
C ILE A 78 5.84 3.33 6.41
N VAL A 79 6.61 2.68 7.28
CA VAL A 79 6.19 1.47 7.98
C VAL A 79 6.25 1.72 9.48
N ASN A 80 5.16 1.33 10.16
CA ASN A 80 5.07 1.24 11.59
C ASN A 80 4.68 -0.18 11.98
N LEU A 81 5.11 -0.60 13.17
CA LEU A 81 4.50 -1.74 13.84
C LEU A 81 3.19 -1.30 14.50
N ASP A 82 2.26 -2.25 14.67
CA ASP A 82 1.03 -2.06 15.45
C ASP A 82 1.33 -2.00 16.97
N GLU A 83 2.25 -1.10 17.37
CA GLU A 83 2.61 -0.87 18.77
C GLU A 83 1.49 -0.10 19.48
N GLU A 84 1.00 -0.63 20.59
CA GLU A 84 -0.02 0.04 21.40
C GLU A 84 0.51 1.31 22.07
N VAL A 85 -0.31 2.36 22.04
CA VAL A 85 -0.03 3.59 22.80
C VAL A 85 -0.17 3.31 24.30
N GLN A 86 0.82 3.74 25.08
CA GLN A 86 0.90 3.46 26.52
C GLN A 86 0.09 4.44 27.38
N ASP A 87 -0.14 5.66 26.92
CA ASP A 87 -0.99 6.62 27.63
C ASP A 87 -2.46 6.31 27.33
N GLU A 88 -3.20 5.88 28.34
CA GLU A 88 -4.61 5.47 28.22
C GLU A 88 -5.52 6.56 27.65
N ASN A 89 -5.27 7.85 27.93
CA ASN A 89 -6.11 8.92 27.40
C ASN A 89 -5.86 9.16 25.91
N ILE A 90 -4.61 9.00 25.47
CA ILE A 90 -4.25 9.09 24.04
C ILE A 90 -4.75 7.84 23.31
N LYS A 91 -4.59 6.66 23.92
CA LYS A 91 -4.99 5.36 23.37
C LYS A 91 -6.47 5.30 23.01
N MET A 92 -7.33 6.01 23.73
CA MET A 92 -8.77 6.12 23.41
C MET A 92 -9.03 6.71 22.02
N ASP A 93 -8.22 7.68 21.60
CA ASP A 93 -8.33 8.31 20.27
C ASP A 93 -7.44 7.62 19.24
N TYR A 94 -6.26 7.15 19.67
CA TYR A 94 -5.22 6.56 18.83
C TYR A 94 -4.69 5.28 19.49
N PRO A 95 -5.32 4.11 19.24
CA PRO A 95 -4.94 2.86 19.89
C PRO A 95 -3.48 2.46 19.68
N THR A 96 -2.93 2.75 18.50
CA THR A 96 -1.57 2.40 18.10
C THR A 96 -0.73 3.60 17.67
N VAL A 97 0.59 3.44 17.64
CA VAL A 97 1.52 4.42 17.06
C VAL A 97 1.24 4.65 15.58
N ALA A 98 0.80 3.62 14.85
CA ALA A 98 0.39 3.74 13.46
C ALA A 98 -0.82 4.68 13.30
N ASP A 99 -1.79 4.65 14.21
CA ASP A 99 -2.94 5.56 14.19
C ASP A 99 -2.50 7.02 14.34
N ILE A 100 -1.55 7.30 15.25
CA ILE A 100 -0.96 8.64 15.40
C ILE A 100 -0.25 9.07 14.11
N CYS A 101 0.52 8.19 13.50
CA CYS A 101 1.22 8.45 12.24
C CYS A 101 0.25 8.80 11.11
N ILE A 102 -0.78 7.97 10.91
CA ILE A 102 -1.81 8.16 9.89
C ILE A 102 -2.53 9.48 10.13
N GLU A 103 -2.94 9.76 11.37
CA GLU A 103 -3.64 11.00 11.70
C GLU A 103 -2.76 12.24 11.50
N ARG A 104 -1.47 12.16 11.84
CA ARG A 104 -0.52 13.26 11.57
C ARG A 104 -0.49 13.57 10.08
N LEU A 105 -0.28 12.55 9.25
CA LEU A 105 -0.19 12.72 7.79
C LEU A 105 -1.53 13.19 7.21
N ARG A 106 -2.66 12.69 7.71
CA ARG A 106 -4.00 13.15 7.30
C ARG A 106 -4.19 14.64 7.56
N ARG A 107 -3.89 15.12 8.77
CA ARG A 107 -4.03 16.54 9.13
C ARG A 107 -3.10 17.45 8.32
N VAL A 108 -1.87 17.01 8.09
CA VAL A 108 -0.90 17.75 7.26
C VAL A 108 -1.38 17.81 5.81
N SER A 109 -1.85 16.69 5.26
CA SER A 109 -2.43 16.61 3.92
C SER A 109 -3.64 17.53 3.75
N GLU A 110 -4.59 17.49 4.68
CA GLU A 110 -5.79 18.36 4.69
C GLU A 110 -5.39 19.84 4.70
N LYS A 111 -4.48 20.23 5.62
CA LYS A 111 -3.95 21.59 5.69
C LYS A 111 -3.31 22.03 4.37
N TYR A 112 -2.49 21.18 3.75
CA TYR A 112 -1.77 21.55 2.52
C TYR A 112 -2.70 21.65 1.33
N ASN A 113 -3.68 20.76 1.22
CA ASN A 113 -4.73 20.85 0.20
C ASN A 113 -5.54 22.15 0.35
N GLU A 114 -5.91 22.54 1.57
CA GLU A 114 -6.60 23.81 1.84
C GLU A 114 -5.75 25.03 1.47
N GLU A 115 -4.45 25.01 1.80
CA GLU A 115 -3.51 26.08 1.46
C GLU A 115 -3.29 26.20 -0.06
N GLU A 116 -3.18 25.09 -0.80
CA GLU A 116 -3.03 25.14 -2.27
C GLU A 116 -4.31 25.62 -2.97
N GLN A 117 -5.50 25.26 -2.49
CA GLN A 117 -6.77 25.76 -3.04
C GLN A 117 -6.93 27.29 -2.93
N GLN A 118 -6.25 27.91 -1.97
CA GLN A 118 -6.25 29.36 -1.78
C GLN A 118 -5.25 30.09 -2.68
N LYS A 119 -4.29 29.37 -3.28
CA LYS A 119 -3.31 29.96 -4.19
C LYS A 119 -3.94 30.17 -5.58
N LEU A 120 -3.57 31.28 -6.22
CA LEU A 120 -4.01 31.62 -7.58
C LEU A 120 -3.26 30.82 -8.67
N THR A 121 -2.17 30.16 -8.29
CA THR A 121 -1.34 29.33 -9.17
C THR A 121 -1.67 27.86 -8.93
N GLU A 122 -1.98 27.12 -9.98
CA GLU A 122 -2.10 25.66 -9.92
C GLU A 122 -0.74 25.06 -9.62
N ASN A 123 -0.61 24.43 -8.45
CA ASN A 123 0.48 23.52 -8.14
C ASN A 123 -0.12 22.12 -7.99
N ASP A 124 0.23 21.21 -8.90
CA ASP A 124 -0.32 19.85 -8.97
C ASP A 124 0.41 18.88 -8.02
N GLN A 125 0.69 19.35 -6.80
CA GLN A 125 1.35 18.55 -5.79
C GLN A 125 0.38 17.55 -5.17
N ASP A 126 0.80 16.30 -5.09
CA ASP A 126 0.02 15.21 -4.50
C ASP A 126 0.33 15.06 -3.02
N PHE A 127 -0.61 15.47 -2.17
CA PHE A 127 -0.57 15.24 -0.71
C PHE A 127 -1.39 14.03 -0.28
N GLY A 128 -1.78 13.17 -1.21
CA GLY A 128 -2.45 11.91 -0.94
C GLY A 128 -1.49 10.84 -0.43
N PHE A 129 -2.06 9.87 0.29
CA PHE A 129 -1.36 8.63 0.64
C PHE A 129 -2.37 7.50 0.78
N LYS A 130 -1.89 6.27 0.62
CA LYS A 130 -2.66 5.05 0.88
C LYS A 130 -2.18 4.41 2.18
N VAL A 131 -3.10 3.81 2.92
CA VAL A 131 -2.79 3.04 4.13
C VAL A 131 -3.02 1.57 3.85
N PHE A 132 -2.02 0.76 4.17
CA PHE A 132 -2.08 -0.70 4.06
C PHE A 132 -1.76 -1.31 5.42
N ARG A 133 -2.34 -2.47 5.70
CA ARG A 133 -2.04 -3.29 6.87
C ARG A 133 -1.62 -4.67 6.39
N LEU A 134 -0.64 -5.26 7.07
CA LEU A 134 -0.28 -6.66 6.84
C LEU A 134 -1.39 -7.56 7.38
N ASP A 135 -1.79 -8.53 6.58
CA ASP A 135 -2.73 -9.57 6.96
C ASP A 135 -2.27 -10.92 6.34
N LYS A 136 -2.97 -11.99 6.67
CA LYS A 136 -2.77 -13.29 6.03
C LYS A 136 -3.13 -13.22 4.54
N SER A 137 -2.46 -14.06 3.75
CA SER A 137 -2.78 -14.26 2.33
C SER A 137 -4.25 -14.59 2.15
N ASN A 138 -4.90 -13.95 1.18
CA ASN A 138 -6.27 -14.26 0.79
C ASN A 138 -6.37 -15.55 -0.03
N PHE A 139 -5.24 -16.05 -0.54
CA PHE A 139 -5.17 -17.35 -1.18
C PHE A 139 -5.03 -18.44 -0.12
N ASN A 140 -5.77 -19.53 -0.28
CA ASN A 140 -5.61 -20.75 0.51
C ASN A 140 -4.28 -21.42 0.13
N LEU A 141 -3.21 -20.93 0.74
CA LEU A 141 -1.91 -21.57 0.72
C LEU A 141 -1.96 -22.71 1.73
N LYS A 142 -2.37 -23.92 1.30
CA LYS A 142 -2.01 -25.08 2.09
C LYS A 142 -0.50 -25.23 2.03
N ASP A 143 0.12 -25.44 3.19
CA ASP A 143 1.54 -25.77 3.32
C ASP A 143 1.92 -26.88 2.34
N GLU A 144 3.20 -26.92 2.00
CA GLU A 144 3.79 -27.91 1.10
C GLU A 144 3.18 -29.30 1.35
N PHE A 145 2.87 -30.02 0.27
CA PHE A 145 2.34 -31.38 0.40
C PHE A 145 3.32 -32.23 1.23
N GLU A 146 2.97 -32.50 2.48
CA GLU A 146 3.81 -33.29 3.37
C GLU A 146 3.76 -34.76 2.98
N ILE A 147 4.92 -35.30 2.61
CA ILE A 147 5.10 -36.72 2.35
C ILE A 147 5.57 -37.35 3.66
N SER A 148 4.75 -38.21 4.26
CA SER A 148 5.19 -39.04 5.38
C SER A 148 5.84 -40.32 4.86
N GLU A 149 6.94 -40.75 5.47
CA GLU A 149 7.71 -41.92 5.01
C GLU A 149 7.01 -43.28 5.24
N GLU A 150 5.91 -43.28 6.00
CA GLU A 150 5.19 -44.49 6.45
C GLU A 150 3.91 -44.78 5.63
N GLU A 151 3.55 -43.93 4.66
CA GLU A 151 2.30 -44.05 3.90
C GLU A 151 2.41 -44.90 2.64
N ASP A 152 1.38 -45.70 2.36
CA ASP A 152 1.24 -46.44 1.11
C ASP A 152 1.03 -45.48 -0.08
N VAL A 153 1.52 -45.88 -1.26
CA VAL A 153 1.53 -45.04 -2.48
C VAL A 153 0.12 -44.59 -2.87
N GLU A 154 -0.90 -45.43 -2.69
CA GLU A 154 -2.27 -45.06 -3.09
C GLU A 154 -2.93 -44.12 -2.09
N GLU A 155 -2.56 -44.18 -0.82
CA GLU A 155 -3.01 -43.22 0.20
C GLU A 155 -2.37 -41.85 -0.02
N LEU A 156 -1.06 -41.82 -0.31
CA LEU A 156 -0.34 -40.60 -0.67
C LEU A 156 -0.93 -39.95 -1.93
N LYS A 157 -1.24 -40.76 -2.96
CA LYS A 157 -1.86 -40.28 -4.20
C LYS A 157 -3.25 -39.70 -3.94
N LYS A 158 -4.06 -40.32 -3.09
CA LYS A 158 -5.38 -39.80 -2.71
C LYS A 158 -5.24 -38.44 -1.99
N LYS A 159 -4.35 -38.34 -1.00
CA LYS A 159 -4.09 -37.07 -0.30
C LYS A 159 -3.57 -35.99 -1.23
N TYR A 160 -2.69 -36.33 -2.17
CA TYR A 160 -2.19 -35.40 -3.17
C TYR A 160 -3.31 -34.91 -4.11
N LEU A 161 -4.19 -35.80 -4.57
CA LEU A 161 -5.34 -35.44 -5.40
C LEU A 161 -6.37 -34.62 -4.63
N GLU A 162 -6.59 -34.88 -3.35
CA GLU A 162 -7.43 -34.06 -2.46
C GLU A 162 -6.78 -32.69 -2.21
N TRP A 163 -5.47 -32.62 -1.99
CA TRP A 163 -4.70 -31.38 -1.83
C TRP A 163 -4.77 -30.51 -3.10
N LEU A 164 -4.53 -31.09 -4.27
CA LEU A 164 -4.75 -30.43 -5.56
C LEU A 164 -6.22 -30.03 -5.75
N GLY A 165 -7.15 -30.90 -5.37
CA GLY A 165 -8.57 -30.65 -5.47
C GLY A 165 -9.03 -29.46 -4.64
N LEU A 166 -8.51 -29.30 -3.42
CA LEU A 166 -8.80 -28.15 -2.54
C LEU A 166 -8.26 -26.84 -3.13
N TRP A 167 -7.05 -26.87 -3.69
CA TRP A 167 -6.47 -25.73 -4.41
C TRP A 167 -7.37 -25.25 -5.57
N VAL A 168 -8.01 -26.17 -6.28
CA VAL A 168 -8.91 -25.80 -7.39
C VAL A 168 -10.30 -25.43 -6.90
N ASN A 169 -10.86 -26.11 -5.88
CA ASN A 169 -12.25 -25.88 -5.43
C ASN A 169 -12.40 -24.57 -4.65
N GLU A 170 -11.44 -24.27 -3.76
CA GLU A 170 -11.52 -23.16 -2.81
C GLU A 170 -10.18 -22.42 -2.83
N PRO A 171 -9.84 -21.70 -3.91
CA PRO A 171 -8.54 -21.02 -4.01
C PRO A 171 -8.41 -19.83 -3.05
N LEU A 172 -9.53 -19.30 -2.54
CA LEU A 172 -9.59 -18.09 -1.71
C LEU A 172 -10.18 -18.39 -0.32
N VAL A 173 -9.76 -17.63 0.70
CA VAL A 173 -10.29 -17.69 2.08
C VAL A 173 -11.73 -17.18 2.16
N GLY A 174 -12.61 -17.77 2.98
CA GLY A 174 -14.07 -17.51 2.90
C GLY A 174 -14.55 -16.05 3.06
N ASP A 175 -13.74 -15.13 3.59
CA ASP A 175 -14.05 -13.72 3.84
C ASP A 175 -13.22 -12.74 2.99
N TRP A 176 -12.65 -13.22 1.86
CA TRP A 176 -11.88 -12.40 0.94
C TRP A 176 -12.70 -11.20 0.40
N LYS A 177 -12.02 -10.07 0.15
CA LYS A 177 -12.59 -8.93 -0.56
C LYS A 177 -11.96 -8.78 -1.94
N PRO A 178 -12.73 -8.43 -2.99
CA PRO A 178 -12.21 -8.33 -4.35
C PRO A 178 -10.94 -7.47 -4.47
N ILE A 179 -10.93 -6.32 -3.81
CA ILE A 179 -9.80 -5.38 -3.90
C ILE A 179 -8.53 -5.92 -3.21
N ASP A 180 -8.68 -6.72 -2.15
CA ASP A 180 -7.54 -7.31 -1.43
C ASP A 180 -6.87 -8.39 -2.29
N ILE A 181 -7.66 -9.18 -3.03
CA ILE A 181 -7.15 -10.12 -4.05
C ILE A 181 -6.36 -9.36 -5.12
N VAL A 182 -6.93 -8.28 -5.65
CA VAL A 182 -6.29 -7.48 -6.70
C VAL A 182 -4.96 -6.92 -6.21
N TYR A 183 -4.90 -6.32 -5.02
CA TYR A 183 -3.66 -5.80 -4.45
C TYR A 183 -2.62 -6.91 -4.19
N GLU A 184 -3.05 -8.04 -3.61
CA GLU A 184 -2.14 -9.15 -3.33
C GLU A 184 -1.55 -9.75 -4.62
N THR A 185 -2.37 -9.96 -5.65
CA THR A 185 -1.89 -10.45 -6.95
C THR A 185 -1.01 -9.43 -7.67
N MET A 186 -1.43 -8.16 -7.69
CA MET A 186 -0.64 -7.07 -8.28
C MET A 186 0.78 -7.03 -7.71
N LEU A 187 0.90 -7.10 -6.38
CA LEU A 187 2.20 -7.13 -5.70
C LEU A 187 3.01 -8.39 -6.02
N LYS A 188 2.37 -9.57 -6.06
CA LYS A 188 3.04 -10.84 -6.43
C LYS A 188 3.57 -10.83 -7.87
N GLU A 189 2.88 -10.14 -8.78
CA GLU A 189 3.30 -9.98 -10.19
C GLU A 189 4.31 -8.84 -10.39
N GLY A 190 4.71 -8.12 -9.33
CA GLY A 190 5.76 -7.10 -9.37
C GLY A 190 5.29 -5.68 -9.72
N PHE A 191 3.99 -5.41 -9.70
CA PHE A 191 3.43 -4.07 -9.92
C PHE A 191 3.62 -3.16 -8.69
N ASP A 192 3.73 -1.85 -8.92
CA ASP A 192 3.86 -0.86 -7.84
C ASP A 192 2.53 -0.60 -7.11
N LEU A 193 2.57 -0.20 -5.84
CA LEU A 193 1.38 0.17 -5.04
C LEU A 193 0.57 1.35 -5.60
N ASN A 194 1.20 2.15 -6.47
CA ASN A 194 0.57 3.26 -7.19
C ASN A 194 0.01 2.88 -8.57
N SER A 195 0.05 1.60 -8.93
CA SER A 195 -0.60 1.13 -10.16
C SER A 195 -2.08 1.50 -10.15
N LYS A 196 -2.59 1.86 -11.33
CA LYS A 196 -4.00 2.24 -11.52
C LYS A 196 -4.83 0.98 -11.57
N ILE A 197 -5.94 0.98 -10.84
CA ILE A 197 -6.90 -0.13 -10.79
C ILE A 197 -8.25 0.42 -11.26
N GLU A 198 -8.80 -0.17 -12.31
CA GLU A 198 -10.09 0.23 -12.89
C GLU A 198 -11.02 -0.97 -13.00
N GLU A 199 -12.26 -0.82 -12.52
CA GLU A 199 -13.30 -1.81 -12.80
C GLU A 199 -13.87 -1.60 -14.19
N ARG A 200 -13.93 -2.65 -14.99
CA ARG A 200 -14.48 -2.65 -16.35
C ARG A 200 -15.48 -3.78 -16.51
N LYS A 201 -16.52 -3.54 -17.32
CA LYS A 201 -17.45 -4.58 -17.75
C LYS A 201 -17.18 -4.91 -19.21
N ILE A 202 -16.75 -6.13 -19.48
CA ILE A 202 -16.35 -6.60 -20.81
C ILE A 202 -17.22 -7.79 -21.16
N LYS A 203 -18.05 -7.66 -22.22
CA LYS A 203 -19.00 -8.68 -22.71
C LYS A 203 -19.84 -9.38 -21.62
N GLY A 204 -20.18 -8.66 -20.55
CA GLY A 204 -21.00 -9.19 -19.46
C GLY A 204 -20.23 -9.57 -18.21
N ASN A 205 -18.92 -9.82 -18.32
CA ASN A 205 -18.03 -10.13 -17.21
C ASN A 205 -17.44 -8.89 -16.56
N LYS A 206 -17.21 -8.93 -15.24
CA LYS A 206 -16.52 -7.89 -14.48
C LYS A 206 -15.02 -8.18 -14.45
N PHE A 207 -14.22 -7.18 -14.79
CA PHE A 207 -12.77 -7.23 -14.73
C PHE A 207 -12.21 -6.06 -13.91
N PHE A 208 -11.12 -6.31 -13.22
CA PHE A 208 -10.18 -5.31 -12.76
C PHE A 208 -9.06 -5.21 -13.78
N HIS A 209 -8.91 -4.02 -14.37
CA HIS A 209 -7.78 -3.66 -15.20
C HIS A 209 -6.75 -2.96 -14.33
N VAL A 210 -5.55 -3.54 -14.23
CA VAL A 210 -4.45 -3.02 -13.43
C VAL A 210 -3.33 -2.60 -14.36
N ALA A 211 -2.89 -1.35 -14.26
CA ALA A 211 -1.87 -0.79 -15.14
C ALA A 211 -0.79 -0.04 -14.35
N ASP A 212 0.47 -0.40 -14.60
CA ASP A 212 1.66 0.31 -14.12
C ASP A 212 2.34 1.01 -15.29
N GLU A 213 2.14 2.32 -15.40
CA GLU A 213 2.70 3.14 -16.49
C GLU A 213 4.23 3.18 -16.47
N LYS A 214 4.85 3.07 -15.28
CA LYS A 214 6.31 3.17 -15.14
C LYS A 214 6.97 1.90 -15.63
N GLN A 215 6.38 0.75 -15.29
CA GLN A 215 6.90 -0.56 -15.68
C GLN A 215 6.38 -1.01 -17.05
N LYS A 216 5.37 -0.33 -17.60
CA LYS A 216 4.63 -0.71 -18.82
C LYS A 216 4.05 -2.13 -18.69
N LEU A 217 3.54 -2.44 -17.51
CA LEU A 217 2.87 -3.69 -17.22
C LEU A 217 1.38 -3.42 -17.11
N GLU A 218 0.56 -4.33 -17.62
CA GLU A 218 -0.87 -4.35 -17.34
C GLU A 218 -1.40 -5.77 -17.27
N PHE A 219 -2.48 -5.96 -16.51
CA PHE A 219 -3.24 -7.21 -16.53
C PHE A 219 -4.72 -6.96 -16.34
N TYR A 220 -5.50 -7.96 -16.76
CA TYR A 220 -6.92 -8.06 -16.51
C TYR A 220 -7.16 -9.24 -15.57
N MET A 221 -7.92 -9.00 -14.51
CA MET A 221 -8.33 -10.01 -13.55
C MET A 221 -9.85 -10.02 -13.43
N SER A 222 -10.47 -11.19 -13.56
CA SER A 222 -11.86 -11.37 -13.19
C SER A 222 -11.95 -12.31 -12.00
N LEU A 223 -12.91 -12.03 -11.13
CA LEU A 223 -13.32 -12.89 -10.02
C LEU A 223 -14.72 -13.48 -10.26
N ASP A 224 -15.25 -13.35 -11.48
CA ASP A 224 -16.50 -14.00 -11.87
C ASP A 224 -16.28 -15.51 -11.98
N GLU A 225 -17.29 -16.31 -11.61
CA GLU A 225 -17.22 -17.79 -11.69
C GLU A 225 -16.97 -18.29 -13.13
N LYS A 226 -17.51 -17.59 -14.13
CA LYS A 226 -17.43 -17.98 -15.54
C LYS A 226 -17.15 -16.77 -16.40
N ILE A 227 -16.14 -16.88 -17.25
CA ILE A 227 -15.77 -15.85 -18.22
C ILE A 227 -16.18 -16.33 -19.60
N THR A 228 -16.82 -15.45 -20.36
CA THR A 228 -17.25 -15.71 -21.73
C THR A 228 -16.08 -15.69 -22.70
N GLU A 229 -16.10 -16.55 -23.73
CA GLU A 229 -15.05 -16.57 -24.76
C GLU A 229 -14.93 -15.20 -25.45
N GLU A 230 -16.05 -14.52 -25.68
CA GLU A 230 -16.06 -13.19 -26.28
C GLU A 230 -15.38 -12.13 -25.40
N ALA A 231 -15.43 -12.28 -24.07
CA ALA A 231 -14.72 -11.38 -23.17
C ALA A 231 -13.20 -11.60 -23.25
N ILE A 232 -12.76 -12.86 -23.39
CA ILE A 232 -11.34 -13.21 -23.54
C ILE A 232 -10.81 -12.66 -24.86
N GLU A 233 -11.52 -12.91 -25.96
CA GLU A 233 -11.14 -12.40 -27.29
C GLU A 233 -11.03 -10.86 -27.31
N GLU A 234 -11.98 -10.16 -26.69
CA GLU A 234 -11.95 -8.68 -26.62
C GLU A 234 -10.72 -8.18 -25.84
N ILE A 235 -10.31 -8.87 -24.78
CA ILE A 235 -9.12 -8.52 -24.01
C ILE A 235 -7.86 -8.78 -24.86
N GLU A 236 -7.74 -9.97 -25.47
CA GLU A 236 -6.61 -10.36 -26.33
C GLU A 236 -6.40 -9.42 -27.52
N LEU A 237 -7.48 -8.91 -28.11
CA LEU A 237 -7.41 -7.95 -29.22
C LEU A 237 -6.87 -6.58 -28.81
N GLN A 238 -7.01 -6.20 -27.53
CA GLN A 238 -6.60 -4.90 -27.03
C GLN A 238 -5.11 -4.83 -26.65
N ASN A 239 -4.43 -5.96 -26.43
CA ASN A 239 -3.02 -5.95 -26.01
C ASN A 239 -2.21 -7.21 -26.37
N THR A 240 -0.92 -7.03 -26.68
CA THR A 240 -0.01 -8.12 -27.06
C THR A 240 0.74 -8.79 -25.90
N GLU A 241 0.72 -8.23 -24.69
CA GLU A 241 1.41 -8.77 -23.49
C GLU A 241 0.46 -9.03 -22.31
N ILE A 242 -0.70 -9.62 -22.58
CA ILE A 242 -1.69 -9.91 -21.53
C ILE A 242 -1.24 -11.10 -20.68
N ARG A 243 -1.09 -10.88 -19.37
CA ARG A 243 -1.14 -11.94 -18.36
C ARG A 243 -2.53 -11.98 -17.77
N CYS A 244 -3.46 -12.70 -18.39
CA CYS A 244 -4.76 -12.97 -17.76
C CYS A 244 -4.57 -13.98 -16.63
N LEU A 245 -4.69 -13.53 -15.38
CA LEU A 245 -4.75 -14.43 -14.22
C LEU A 245 -6.20 -14.82 -14.00
N TYR A 246 -6.53 -16.04 -14.40
CA TYR A 246 -7.83 -16.65 -14.18
C TYR A 246 -7.81 -17.41 -12.87
N PHE A 247 -8.45 -16.88 -11.83
CA PHE A 247 -8.81 -17.71 -10.68
C PHE A 247 -10.12 -18.42 -11.00
N TRP A 248 -10.00 -19.68 -11.41
CA TRP A 248 -11.15 -20.58 -11.51
C TRP A 248 -11.72 -20.80 -10.09
N ILE A 249 -12.74 -20.03 -9.75
CA ILE A 249 -13.64 -20.36 -8.65
C ILE A 249 -14.68 -21.31 -9.29
N LYS A 250 -14.66 -22.58 -8.89
CA LYS A 250 -15.07 -23.81 -9.61
C LYS A 250 -16.49 -23.92 -10.25
N PRO A 251 -16.80 -24.99 -11.05
CA PRO A 251 -17.88 -25.04 -12.06
C PRO A 251 -19.32 -25.13 -11.56
#